data_AF-R6BQ39-F1
#
_entry.id   AF-R6BQ39-F1
#
_cell.length_a   1.000
_cell.length_b   1.000
_cell.length_c   1.000
_cell.angle_alpha   90.00
_cell.angle_beta   90.00
_cell.angle_gamma   90.00
#
_symmetry.space_group_name_H-M   'P 1'
#
loop_
_entity.id
_entity.type
_entity.pdbx_description
1 polymer ?
#
loop_
_entity_poly.entity_id
_entity_poly.type
_entity_poly.pdbx_seq_one_letter_code
_entity_poly.pdbx_strand_id
1 'polypeptide(L)'
;MTVGEVCEGYFNDAEEGVGGYDERLDIRPKYQREFVYKDAQRDEVIRTVMKGLPLNVMYWCKVKKENGSDGFEVLDGQQRTISLCEYVDGSFSVDDKYFYNLPADKKQQILDYPLFVYVCDGTDSEKLEWFRIINIAGED
;
A
#
# COMPACT_ATOMS: atom_id res chain seq x y z
N MET A 1 8.62 2.30 8.31
CA MET A 1 7.79 2.22 7.11
C MET A 1 7.03 3.52 6.99
N THR A 2 7.51 4.37 6.12
CA THR A 2 6.87 5.62 5.71
C THR A 2 6.22 5.41 4.35
N VAL A 3 5.37 6.36 3.94
CA VAL A 3 4.84 6.37 2.56
C VAL A 3 5.96 6.43 1.55
N GLY A 4 6.98 7.28 1.77
CA GLY A 4 8.11 7.42 0.85
C GLY A 4 8.90 6.13 0.66
N GLU A 5 9.15 5.38 1.74
CA GLU A 5 9.79 4.06 1.68
C GLU A 5 8.95 3.07 0.85
N VAL A 6 7.62 3.05 1.04
CA VAL A 6 6.74 2.13 0.30
C VAL A 6 6.63 2.49 -1.18
N CYS A 7 6.63 3.78 -1.52
CA CYS A 7 6.55 4.25 -2.90
C CYS A 7 7.87 4.14 -3.68
N GLU A 8 8.99 3.85 -3.02
CA GLU A 8 10.28 3.66 -3.68
C GLU A 8 10.20 2.48 -4.67
N GLY A 9 10.61 2.69 -5.92
CA GLY A 9 10.53 1.68 -6.98
C GLY A 9 9.10 1.25 -7.33
N TYR A 10 8.09 2.08 -7.04
CA TYR A 10 6.69 1.77 -7.34
C TYR A 10 6.46 1.50 -8.82
N PHE A 11 5.66 0.47 -9.10
CA PHE A 11 5.08 0.21 -10.43
C PHE A 11 3.67 -0.34 -10.29
N ASN A 12 2.84 -0.08 -11.30
CA ASN A 12 1.49 -0.63 -11.41
C ASN A 12 1.27 -1.11 -12.84
N ASP A 13 1.22 -2.42 -13.00
CA ASP A 13 1.06 -3.07 -14.28
C ASP A 13 -0.11 -4.07 -14.23
N ALA A 14 -0.82 -4.19 -15.35
CA ALA A 14 -1.98 -5.06 -15.46
C ALA A 14 -1.58 -6.55 -15.53
N GLU A 15 -0.40 -6.88 -16.03
CA GLU A 15 0.11 -8.25 -16.19
C GLU A 15 1.07 -8.63 -15.05
N GLU A 16 1.97 -7.72 -14.66
CA GLU A 16 2.99 -7.98 -13.63
C GLU A 16 2.53 -7.68 -12.20
N GLY A 17 1.35 -7.07 -12.03
CA GLY A 17 0.80 -6.71 -10.73
C GLY A 17 1.27 -5.34 -10.24
N VAL A 18 1.24 -5.12 -8.92
CA VAL A 18 1.61 -3.84 -8.31
C VAL A 18 2.67 -4.06 -7.24
N GLY A 19 3.80 -3.37 -7.37
CA GLY A 19 4.92 -3.50 -6.43
C GLY A 19 5.42 -2.14 -5.94
N GLY A 20 6.18 -2.19 -4.84
CA GLY A 20 6.84 -1.04 -4.25
C GLY A 20 7.90 -1.47 -3.24
N TYR A 21 8.39 -0.52 -2.45
CA TYR A 21 9.48 -0.72 -1.49
C TYR A 21 10.72 -1.37 -2.14
N ASP A 22 11.16 -0.80 -3.26
CA ASP A 22 12.29 -1.26 -4.08
C ASP A 22 12.15 -2.74 -4.48
N GLU A 23 10.98 -3.07 -5.04
CA GLU A 23 10.56 -4.43 -5.42
C GLU A 23 10.44 -5.43 -4.26
N ARG A 24 10.58 -5.01 -3.00
CA ARG A 24 10.49 -5.91 -1.84
C ARG A 24 9.06 -6.15 -1.38
N LEU A 25 8.12 -5.30 -1.78
CA LEU A 25 6.71 -5.43 -1.44
C LEU A 25 5.88 -5.71 -2.69
N ASP A 26 5.22 -6.86 -2.71
CA ASP A 26 4.13 -7.17 -3.63
C ASP A 26 2.83 -6.61 -3.03
N ILE A 27 2.37 -5.47 -3.57
CA ILE A 27 1.17 -4.77 -3.10
C ILE A 27 -0.08 -5.46 -3.64
N ARG A 28 -0.05 -5.87 -4.91
CA ARG A 28 -1.11 -6.65 -5.56
C ARG A 28 -0.45 -7.71 -6.46
N PRO A 29 -0.44 -8.98 -6.03
CA PRO A 29 0.10 -10.06 -6.84
C PRO A 29 -0.68 -10.23 -8.14
N LYS A 30 0.00 -10.62 -9.21
CA LYS A 30 -0.60 -10.86 -10.55
C LYS A 30 -1.76 -11.86 -10.59
N TYR A 31 -1.85 -12.77 -9.61
CA TYR A 31 -2.94 -13.75 -9.51
C TYR A 31 -4.19 -13.20 -8.80
N GLN A 32 -4.07 -12.07 -8.11
CA GLN A 32 -5.20 -11.43 -7.44
C GLN A 32 -5.98 -10.60 -8.46
N ARG A 33 -7.31 -10.70 -8.45
CA ARG A 33 -8.14 -9.87 -9.32
C ARG A 33 -7.94 -8.40 -8.99
N GLU A 34 -7.86 -7.58 -10.02
CA GLU A 34 -7.91 -6.13 -9.87
C GLU A 34 -9.27 -5.73 -9.30
N PHE A 35 -9.23 -5.24 -8.06
CA PHE A 35 -10.32 -4.48 -7.46
C PHE A 35 -9.89 -3.02 -7.46
N VAL A 36 -10.76 -2.12 -7.92
CA VAL A 36 -10.43 -0.70 -8.06
C VAL A 36 -11.27 0.08 -7.07
N TYR A 37 -10.62 0.79 -6.14
CA TYR A 37 -11.30 1.79 -5.32
C TYR A 37 -12.03 2.80 -6.22
N LYS A 38 -13.24 3.19 -5.82
CA LYS A 38 -13.89 4.37 -6.42
C LYS A 38 -13.04 5.59 -6.07
N ASP A 39 -12.98 6.58 -6.98
CA ASP A 39 -12.17 7.80 -6.79
C ASP A 39 -12.34 8.42 -5.40
N ALA A 40 -13.58 8.52 -4.90
CA ALA A 40 -13.86 9.07 -3.58
C ALA A 40 -13.15 8.33 -2.42
N GLN A 41 -13.03 6.99 -2.49
CA GLN A 41 -12.37 6.20 -1.44
C GLN A 41 -10.85 6.40 -1.47
N ARG A 42 -10.26 6.41 -2.67
CA ARG A 42 -8.83 6.69 -2.88
C ARG A 42 -8.47 8.09 -2.39
N ASP A 43 -9.29 9.09 -2.74
CA ASP A 43 -9.07 10.48 -2.35
C ASP A 43 -9.15 10.67 -0.82
N GLU A 44 -10.04 9.96 -0.12
CA GLU A 44 -10.11 9.99 1.34
C GLU A 44 -8.85 9.45 2.03
N VAL A 45 -8.16 8.46 1.44
CA VAL A 45 -6.87 7.98 1.96
C VAL A 45 -5.85 9.12 1.95
N ILE A 46 -5.77 9.86 0.85
CA ILE A 46 -4.85 11.00 0.71
C ILE A 46 -5.23 12.13 1.67
N ARG A 47 -6.53 12.47 1.77
CA ARG A 47 -7.01 13.49 2.72
C ARG A 47 -6.69 13.10 4.16
N THR A 48 -6.78 11.82 4.52
CA THR A 48 -6.43 11.31 5.85
C THR A 48 -4.95 11.55 6.16
N VAL A 49 -4.06 11.19 5.23
CA VAL A 49 -2.60 11.41 5.37
C VAL A 49 -2.26 12.90 5.44
N MET A 50 -2.83 13.73 4.56
CA MET A 50 -2.62 15.18 4.57
C MET A 50 -3.05 15.85 5.89
N LYS A 51 -4.09 15.31 6.54
CA LYS A 51 -4.56 15.77 7.86
C LYS A 51 -3.76 15.18 9.03
N GLY A 52 -2.84 14.24 8.79
CA GLY A 52 -2.09 13.53 9.83
C GLY A 52 -2.98 12.62 10.69
N LEU A 53 -4.13 12.18 10.16
CA LEU A 53 -5.04 11.27 10.84
C LEU A 53 -4.55 9.83 10.69
N PRO A 54 -4.87 8.93 11.64
CA PRO A 54 -4.43 7.54 11.56
C PRO A 54 -5.12 6.79 10.43
N LEU A 55 -4.34 6.07 9.62
CA LEU A 55 -4.85 4.98 8.79
C LEU A 55 -4.93 3.70 9.62
N ASN A 56 -5.85 2.80 9.28
CA ASN A 56 -5.88 1.47 9.89
C ASN A 56 -4.55 0.75 9.65
N VAL A 57 -4.25 -0.25 10.47
CA VAL A 57 -3.03 -1.05 10.30
C VAL A 57 -3.01 -1.69 8.91
N MET A 58 -1.82 -1.87 8.34
CA MET A 58 -1.58 -2.66 7.13
C MET A 58 -0.96 -3.98 7.56
N TYR A 59 -1.43 -5.09 7.00
CA TYR A 59 -0.90 -6.41 7.31
C TYR A 59 -0.08 -6.92 6.15
N TRP A 60 1.20 -7.24 6.40
CA TRP A 60 2.10 -7.80 5.41
C TRP A 60 2.53 -9.19 5.81
N CYS A 61 2.72 -10.07 4.84
CA CYS A 61 3.22 -11.42 5.00
C CYS A 61 4.68 -11.47 4.55
N LYS A 62 5.59 -12.06 5.33
CA LYS A 62 6.94 -12.37 4.82
C LYS A 62 6.87 -13.49 3.80
N VAL A 63 7.49 -13.27 2.65
CA VAL A 63 7.60 -14.26 1.57
C VAL A 63 9.06 -14.42 1.16
N LYS A 64 9.39 -15.56 0.54
CA LYS A 64 10.67 -15.76 -0.14
C LYS A 64 10.48 -15.45 -1.61
N LYS A 65 11.26 -14.50 -2.14
CA LYS A 65 11.30 -14.22 -3.58
C LYS A 65 11.98 -15.38 -4.33
N GLU A 66 11.78 -15.45 -5.65
CA GLU A 66 12.36 -16.51 -6.50
C GLU A 66 13.89 -16.59 -6.43
N ASN A 67 14.56 -15.45 -6.23
CA ASN A 67 16.00 -15.35 -6.05
C ASN A 67 16.49 -15.74 -4.64
N GLY A 68 15.59 -16.18 -3.75
CA GLY A 68 15.89 -16.58 -2.38
C GLY A 68 15.94 -15.45 -1.35
N SER A 69 15.80 -14.18 -1.75
CA SER A 69 15.76 -13.05 -0.82
C SER A 69 14.43 -12.97 -0.08
N ASP A 70 14.43 -12.27 1.06
CA ASP A 70 13.19 -11.96 1.77
C ASP A 70 12.42 -10.85 1.04
N GLY A 71 11.11 -11.00 0.98
CA GLY A 71 10.15 -10.02 0.48
C GLY A 71 8.89 -10.00 1.33
N PHE A 72 7.93 -9.20 0.91
CA PHE A 72 6.65 -9.02 1.57
C PHE A 72 5.52 -9.07 0.56
N GLU A 73 4.37 -9.56 0.99
CA GLU A 73 3.11 -9.50 0.25
C GLU A 73 2.05 -8.85 1.13
N VAL A 74 1.25 -7.95 0.58
CA VAL A 74 0.17 -7.29 1.34
C VAL A 74 -1.00 -8.25 1.52
N LEU A 75 -1.36 -8.52 2.79
CA LEU A 75 -2.55 -9.31 3.16
C LEU A 75 -3.79 -8.43 3.36
N ASP A 76 -3.60 -7.21 3.88
CA ASP A 76 -4.65 -6.20 4.04
C ASP A 76 -4.08 -4.79 3.91
N GLY A 77 -4.90 -3.87 3.40
CA GLY A 77 -4.52 -2.49 3.14
C GLY A 77 -3.99 -2.26 1.74
N GLN A 78 -4.16 -3.22 0.82
CA GLN A 78 -3.73 -3.14 -0.58
C GLN A 78 -4.17 -1.83 -1.23
N GLN A 79 -5.48 -1.54 -1.24
CA GLN A 79 -6.01 -0.35 -1.93
C GLN A 79 -5.55 0.96 -1.29
N ARG A 80 -5.34 0.99 0.03
CA ARG A 80 -4.77 2.15 0.74
C ARG A 80 -3.31 2.37 0.32
N THR A 81 -2.56 1.28 0.19
CA THR A 81 -1.17 1.30 -0.28
C THR A 81 -1.08 1.78 -1.73
N ILE A 82 -1.92 1.23 -2.63
CA ILE A 82 -2.00 1.64 -4.03
C ILE A 82 -2.39 3.12 -4.13
N SER A 83 -3.43 3.56 -3.41
CA SER A 83 -3.86 4.97 -3.40
C SER A 83 -2.71 5.93 -3.11
N LEU A 84 -1.90 5.61 -2.10
CA LEU A 84 -0.75 6.41 -1.69
C LEU A 84 0.32 6.44 -2.78
N CYS A 85 0.63 5.29 -3.36
CA CYS A 85 1.66 5.18 -4.39
C CYS A 85 1.26 5.90 -5.68
N GLU A 86 0.04 5.69 -6.18
CA GLU A 86 -0.48 6.39 -7.36
C GLU A 86 -0.52 7.91 -7.16
N TYR A 87 -0.83 8.38 -5.94
CA TYR A 87 -0.83 9.81 -5.68
C TYR A 87 0.59 10.39 -5.73
N VAL A 88 1.55 9.72 -5.09
CA VAL A 88 2.97 10.11 -5.08
C VAL A 88 3.58 10.05 -6.48
N ASP A 89 3.22 9.04 -7.27
CA ASP A 89 3.59 8.90 -8.69
C ASP A 89 2.95 9.99 -9.57
N GLY A 90 1.85 10.58 -9.11
CA GLY A 90 1.17 11.69 -9.78
C GLY A 90 0.09 11.26 -10.77
N SER A 91 -0.42 10.03 -10.63
CA SER A 91 -1.43 9.46 -11.52
C SER A 91 -2.81 10.12 -11.40
N PHE A 92 -3.08 10.83 -10.28
CA PHE A 92 -4.32 11.59 -10.07
C PHE A 92 -4.13 12.80 -9.15
N SER A 93 -5.13 13.69 -9.12
CA SER A 93 -5.18 14.84 -8.22
C SER A 93 -6.21 14.66 -7.11
N VAL A 94 -5.93 15.21 -5.93
CA VAL A 94 -6.88 15.32 -4.81
C VAL A 94 -7.10 16.79 -4.50
N ASP A 95 -8.36 17.21 -4.40
CA ASP A 95 -8.75 18.61 -4.22
C ASP A 95 -8.04 19.54 -5.23
N ASP A 96 -8.06 19.13 -6.51
CA ASP A 96 -7.41 19.78 -7.66
C ASP A 96 -5.88 19.92 -7.57
N LYS A 97 -5.22 19.14 -6.70
CA LYS A 97 -3.77 19.14 -6.52
C LYS A 97 -3.16 17.77 -6.75
N TYR A 98 -2.29 17.68 -7.75
CA TYR A 98 -1.34 16.58 -7.92
C TYR A 98 -0.21 16.67 -6.91
N PHE A 99 0.39 15.54 -6.55
CA PHE A 99 1.54 15.50 -5.63
C PHE A 99 2.69 16.39 -6.11
N TYR A 100 3.06 16.32 -7.39
CA TYR A 100 4.14 17.14 -7.95
C TYR A 100 3.88 18.65 -7.91
N ASN A 101 2.63 19.09 -7.77
CA ASN A 101 2.24 20.49 -7.64
C ASN A 101 2.22 20.98 -6.18
N LEU A 102 2.40 20.10 -5.20
CA LEU A 102 2.39 20.49 -3.79
C LEU A 102 3.66 21.28 -3.40
N PRO A 103 3.55 22.21 -2.44
CA PRO A 103 4.70 22.77 -1.74
C PRO A 103 5.60 21.69 -1.14
N ALA A 104 6.91 21.97 -1.04
CA ALA A 104 7.90 21.00 -0.60
C ALA A 104 7.63 20.44 0.81
N ASP A 105 7.16 21.28 1.75
CA ASP A 105 6.77 20.88 3.10
C ASP A 105 5.60 19.89 3.09
N LYS A 106 4.63 20.07 2.17
CA LYS A 106 3.49 19.16 2.02
C LYS A 106 3.86 17.84 1.36
N LYS A 107 4.76 17.86 0.38
CA LYS A 107 5.35 16.63 -0.18
C LYS A 107 6.05 15.83 0.92
N GLN A 108 6.91 16.50 1.69
CA GLN A 108 7.66 15.87 2.77
C GLN A 108 6.73 15.32 3.87
N GLN A 109 5.67 16.06 4.23
CA GLN A 109 4.64 15.59 5.18
C GLN A 109 4.00 14.26 4.73
N ILE A 110 3.70 14.11 3.44
CA ILE A 110 3.13 12.88 2.89
C ILE A 110 4.17 11.77 2.89
N LEU A 111 5.38 12.03 2.37
CA LEU A 111 6.44 11.02 2.27
C LEU A 111 6.87 10.49 3.64
N ASP A 112 6.94 11.35 4.66
CA ASP A 112 7.33 10.97 6.03
C ASP A 112 6.18 10.36 6.85
N TYR A 113 4.95 10.32 6.31
CA TYR A 113 3.81 9.80 7.05
C TYR A 113 4.06 8.33 7.43
N PRO A 114 4.02 7.97 8.73
CA PRO A 114 4.30 6.63 9.18
C PRO A 114 3.12 5.69 8.91
N LEU A 115 3.41 4.56 8.29
CA LEU A 115 2.46 3.48 8.09
C LEU A 115 2.60 2.46 9.22
N PHE A 116 1.49 2.17 9.91
CA PHE A 116 1.43 1.10 10.89
C PHE A 116 1.37 -0.24 10.16
N VAL A 117 2.52 -0.89 10.00
CA VAL A 117 2.64 -2.19 9.33
C VAL A 117 2.85 -3.30 10.37
N TYR A 118 1.95 -4.27 10.41
CA TYR A 118 2.14 -5.51 11.13
C TYR A 118 2.67 -6.59 10.17
N VAL A 119 3.86 -7.12 10.47
CA VAL A 119 4.49 -8.16 9.65
C VAL A 119 4.19 -9.53 10.24
N CYS A 120 3.39 -10.28 9.51
CA CYS A 120 3.10 -11.68 9.71
C CYS A 120 4.30 -12.53 9.27
N ASP A 121 4.98 -13.11 10.25
CA ASP A 121 6.10 -14.03 10.05
C ASP A 121 5.75 -15.37 10.72
N GLY A 122 5.33 -16.33 9.90
CA GLY A 122 4.80 -17.62 10.35
C GLY A 122 4.79 -18.64 9.23
N THR A 123 4.39 -19.86 9.56
CA THR A 123 4.15 -20.94 8.60
C THR A 123 3.02 -20.59 7.62
N ASP A 124 2.97 -21.27 6.48
CA ASP A 124 1.91 -21.05 5.48
C ASP A 124 0.50 -21.28 6.06
N SER A 125 0.37 -22.20 7.02
CA SER A 125 -0.90 -22.44 7.73
C SER A 125 -1.32 -21.25 8.60
N GLU A 126 -0.38 -20.66 9.34
CA GLU A 126 -0.64 -19.46 10.18
C GLU A 126 -1.00 -18.25 9.32
N LYS A 127 -0.28 -18.06 8.20
CA LYS A 127 -0.56 -17.00 7.23
C LYS A 127 -1.97 -17.13 6.64
N LEU A 128 -2.39 -18.33 6.27
CA LEU A 128 -3.73 -18.60 5.75
C LEU A 128 -4.83 -18.40 6.80
N GLU A 129 -4.52 -18.63 8.08
CA GLU A 129 -5.42 -18.34 9.19
C GLU A 129 -5.54 -16.83 9.46
N TRP A 130 -4.42 -16.11 9.50
CA TRP A 130 -4.42 -14.64 9.59
C TRP A 130 -5.17 -14.01 8.43
N PHE A 131 -4.94 -14.46 7.20
CA PHE A 131 -5.67 -13.97 6.01
C PHE A 131 -7.18 -14.14 6.16
N ARG A 132 -7.64 -15.29 6.67
CA ARG A 132 -9.07 -15.52 6.92
C ARG A 132 -9.63 -14.59 7.99
N ILE A 133 -8.95 -14.46 9.13
CA ILE A 133 -9.41 -13.63 10.24
C ILE A 133 -9.48 -12.15 9.83
N ILE A 134 -8.44 -11.64 9.18
CA ILE A 134 -8.33 -10.22 8.81
C ILE A 134 -9.38 -9.85 7.77
N ASN A 135 -9.58 -10.67 6.74
CA ASN A 135 -10.53 -10.36 5.67
C ASN A 135 -12.00 -10.58 6.09
N ILE A 136 -12.30 -11.53 6.99
CA ILE A 136 -13.66 -11.67 7.55
C ILE A 136 -14.01 -10.47 8.43
N ALA A 137 -13.07 -10.01 9.26
CA ALA A 137 -13.31 -8.85 10.15
C ALA A 137 -13.44 -7.51 9.39
N GLY A 138 -13.07 -7.48 8.11
CA GLY A 138 -13.19 -6.31 7.24
C GLY A 138 -14.45 -6.29 6.35
N GLU A 139 -15.26 -7.36 6.34
CA GLU A 139 -16.47 -7.49 5.52
C GLU A 139 -17.78 -7.05 6.21
N ASP A 140 -17.71 -6.42 7.40
CA ASP A 140 -18.87 -5.87 8.12
C ASP A 140 -19.30 -4.45 7.66
#